data_AF-A0A3D3SBF5-F1
#
_entry.id   AF-A0A3D3SBF5-F1
#
_cell.length_a   1.000
_cell.length_b   1.000
_cell.length_c   1.000
_cell.angle_alpha   90.00
_cell.angle_beta   90.00
_cell.angle_gamma   90.00
#
_symmetry.space_group_name_H-M   'P 1'
#
loop_
_entity.id
_entity.type
_entity.pdbx_description
1 polymer ?
#
loop_
_entity_poly.entity_id
_entity_poly.type
_entity_poly.pdbx_seq_one_letter_code
_entity_poly.pdbx_strand_id
1 'polypeptide(L)'
;MNPYEILYEDDDILAANKLAPLPVLKDKSGDEDLQSMIMREHPENASFLEAAHRIDRRTSGIVVFAKNAAALRKLEESFREKDVHKTYIACLEKEPVPA
;
A
#
# COMPACT_ATOMS: atom_id res chain seq x y z
N MET A 1 1.51 -16.70 9.58
CA MET A 1 2.45 -15.70 9.04
C MET A 1 1.71 -14.38 9.02
N ASN A 2 2.32 -13.29 9.49
CA ASN A 2 1.66 -11.98 9.51
C ASN A 2 1.43 -11.54 8.05
N PRO A 3 0.21 -11.18 7.61
CA PRO A 3 -0.06 -10.91 6.20
C PRO A 3 0.50 -9.57 5.70
N TYR A 4 1.10 -8.79 6.60
CA TYR A 4 1.88 -7.60 6.29
C TYR A 4 2.91 -7.32 7.39
N GLU A 5 3.78 -6.34 7.13
CA GLU A 5 4.75 -5.78 8.08
C GLU A 5 4.77 -4.26 7.94
N ILE A 6 4.75 -3.50 9.04
CA ILE A 6 4.95 -2.05 9.01
C ILE A 6 6.45 -1.78 8.87
N LEU A 7 6.83 -1.14 7.77
CA LEU A 7 8.23 -0.77 7.48
C LEU A 7 8.58 0.62 8.02
N TYR A 8 7.59 1.51 8.06
CA TYR A 8 7.76 2.89 8.48
C TYR A 8 6.43 3.45 8.97
N GLU A 9 6.47 4.27 10.02
CA GLU A 9 5.33 5.03 10.49
C GLU A 9 5.80 6.32 11.16
N ASP A 10 5.17 7.44 10.80
CA ASP A 10 5.28 8.73 11.48
C ASP A 10 3.87 9.31 11.75
N ASP A 11 3.78 10.61 12.05
CA ASP A 11 2.52 11.29 12.34
C ASP A 11 1.62 11.43 11.09
N ASP A 12 2.19 11.40 9.90
CA ASP A 12 1.54 11.72 8.63
C ASP A 12 1.29 10.48 7.74
N ILE A 13 2.21 9.51 7.75
CA ILE A 13 2.21 8.37 6.84
C ILE A 13 2.57 7.04 7.53
N LEU A 14 2.11 5.95 6.91
CA LEU A 14 2.46 4.57 7.26
C LEU A 14 2.80 3.81 5.98
N ALA A 15 3.96 3.15 5.93
CA ALA A 15 4.35 2.27 4.84
C ALA A 15 4.32 0.82 5.30
N ALA A 16 3.50 0.00 4.66
CA ALA A 16 3.36 -1.42 4.96
C ALA A 16 3.86 -2.29 3.80
N ASN A 17 4.64 -3.32 4.10
CA ASN A 17 4.95 -4.41 3.19
C ASN A 17 3.79 -5.40 3.16
N LYS A 18 3.00 -5.38 2.08
CA LYS A 18 1.88 -6.28 1.86
C LYS A 18 2.37 -7.64 1.35
N LEU A 19 1.96 -8.75 1.99
CA LEU A 19 2.15 -10.08 1.42
C LEU A 19 1.05 -10.42 0.40
N ALA A 20 1.39 -11.25 -0.58
CA ALA A 20 0.39 -11.80 -1.51
C ALA A 20 -0.15 -13.13 -0.98
N PRO A 21 -1.44 -13.47 -1.19
CA PRO A 21 -2.45 -12.72 -1.95
C PRO A 21 -3.42 -11.90 -1.05
N LEU A 22 -3.15 -10.60 -0.85
CA LEU A 22 -3.98 -9.70 -0.02
C LEU A 22 -4.44 -8.47 -0.82
N PRO A 23 -5.74 -8.11 -0.84
CA PRO A 23 -6.22 -6.82 -1.35
C PRO A 23 -5.68 -5.65 -0.52
N VAL A 24 -5.40 -4.51 -1.15
CA VAL A 24 -5.03 -3.28 -0.42
C VAL A 24 -6.26 -2.66 0.24
N LEU A 25 -7.36 -2.61 -0.50
CA LEU A 25 -8.65 -2.06 -0.12
C LEU A 25 -9.72 -3.11 -0.34
N LYS A 26 -10.83 -2.98 0.38
CA LYS A 26 -12.00 -3.84 0.24
C LYS A 26 -12.50 -3.88 -1.21
N ASP A 27 -12.77 -5.08 -1.71
CA ASP A 27 -13.33 -5.31 -3.03
C ASP A 27 -14.58 -6.23 -2.97
N LYS A 28 -15.07 -6.69 -4.13
CA LYS A 28 -16.27 -7.52 -4.24
C LYS A 28 -16.09 -8.96 -3.75
N SER A 29 -14.85 -9.39 -3.47
CA SER A 29 -14.58 -10.76 -3.00
C SER A 29 -15.08 -11.01 -1.58
N GLY A 30 -15.20 -9.94 -0.78
CA GLY A 30 -15.52 -10.05 0.65
C GLY A 30 -14.34 -10.52 1.51
N ASP A 31 -13.16 -10.70 0.91
CA ASP A 31 -11.94 -11.01 1.63
C ASP A 31 -11.49 -9.83 2.48
N GLU A 32 -10.69 -10.13 3.49
CA GLU A 32 -10.02 -9.12 4.31
C GLU A 32 -9.00 -8.33 3.48
N ASP A 33 -8.84 -7.04 3.79
CA ASP A 33 -7.95 -6.13 3.08
C ASP A 33 -6.97 -5.43 4.03
N LEU A 34 -5.81 -5.06 3.51
CA LEU A 34 -4.71 -4.49 4.28
C LEU A 34 -5.11 -3.26 5.10
N GLN A 35 -5.88 -2.33 4.52
CA GLN A 35 -6.33 -1.12 5.21
C GLN A 35 -7.17 -1.47 6.45
N SER A 36 -8.19 -2.33 6.26
CA SER A 36 -9.06 -2.78 7.35
C SER A 36 -8.28 -3.53 8.45
N MET A 37 -7.29 -4.35 8.08
CA MET A 37 -6.44 -5.05 9.04
C MET A 37 -5.64 -4.07 9.90
N ILE A 38 -4.95 -3.12 9.26
CA ILE A 38 -4.15 -2.12 9.96
C ILE A 38 -5.04 -1.29 10.88
N MET A 39 -6.17 -0.76 10.39
CA MET A 39 -7.07 0.06 11.22
C MET A 39 -7.62 -0.70 12.45
N ARG A 40 -7.81 -2.01 12.35
CA ARG A 40 -8.26 -2.84 13.47
C ARG A 40 -7.13 -3.13 14.47
N GLU A 41 -5.92 -3.37 13.98
CA GLU A 41 -4.76 -3.77 14.80
C GLU A 41 -4.01 -2.56 15.38
N HIS A 42 -4.19 -1.38 14.78
CA HIS A 42 -3.61 -0.09 15.15
C HIS A 42 -4.72 0.95 15.37
N PRO A 43 -5.41 0.94 16.53
CA PRO A 43 -6.57 1.79 16.80
C PRO A 43 -6.28 3.30 16.70
N GLU A 44 -5.05 3.73 16.90
CA GLU A 44 -4.57 5.10 16.67
C GLU A 44 -4.79 5.58 15.23
N ASN A 45 -4.81 4.64 14.27
CA ASN A 45 -5.04 4.89 12.86
C ASN A 45 -6.51 4.67 12.45
N ALA A 46 -7.38 4.25 13.37
CA ALA A 46 -8.77 3.90 13.06
C ALA A 46 -9.64 5.09 12.64
N SER A 47 -9.26 6.33 13.00
CA SER A 47 -10.02 7.53 12.59
C SER A 47 -9.77 7.93 11.14
N PHE A 48 -8.57 7.69 10.62
CA PHE A 48 -8.19 8.04 9.26
C PHE A 48 -6.94 7.26 8.85
N LEU A 49 -7.09 6.37 7.88
CA LEU A 49 -5.97 5.69 7.23
C LEU A 49 -6.36 5.42 5.80
N GLU A 50 -5.83 6.17 4.84
CA GLU A 50 -6.22 6.07 3.43
C GLU A 50 -5.03 5.68 2.55
N ALA A 51 -5.20 4.68 1.69
CA ALA A 51 -4.12 4.24 0.80
C ALA A 51 -3.87 5.28 -0.30
N ALA A 52 -2.64 5.82 -0.38
CA ALA A 52 -2.28 6.79 -1.42
C ALA A 52 -2.10 6.14 -2.81
N HIS A 53 -1.85 4.83 -2.83
CA HIS A 53 -1.81 4.02 -4.04
C HIS A 53 -2.17 2.56 -3.72
N ARG A 54 -2.39 1.76 -4.76
CA ARG A 54 -2.62 0.32 -4.64
C ARG A 54 -1.61 -0.47 -5.46
N ILE A 55 -1.37 -1.69 -5.03
CA ILE A 55 -0.74 -2.76 -5.83
C ILE A 55 -1.75 -3.90 -5.96
N ASP A 56 -1.58 -4.75 -6.97
CA ASP A 56 -2.53 -5.83 -7.22
C ASP A 56 -2.54 -6.86 -6.08
N ARG A 57 -3.66 -7.57 -5.96
CA ARG A 57 -3.87 -8.58 -4.93
C ARG A 57 -2.74 -9.61 -4.85
N ARG A 58 -2.25 -10.06 -6.01
CA ARG A 58 -1.18 -11.06 -6.14
C ARG A 58 0.24 -10.46 -6.11
N THR A 59 0.36 -9.14 -6.04
CA THR A 59 1.64 -8.43 -5.95
C THR A 59 1.96 -8.18 -4.48
N SER A 60 3.13 -8.59 -4.03
CA SER A 60 3.66 -8.20 -2.72
C SER A 60 4.47 -6.90 -2.81
N GLY A 61 4.70 -6.26 -1.67
CA GLY A 61 5.56 -5.10 -1.57
C GLY A 61 4.89 -3.91 -0.89
N ILE A 62 5.52 -2.75 -1.03
CA ILE A 62 5.23 -1.57 -0.24
C ILE A 62 3.93 -0.90 -0.70
N VAL A 63 3.08 -0.58 0.27
CA VAL A 63 1.90 0.28 0.13
C VAL A 63 2.00 1.41 1.14
N VAL A 64 1.84 2.64 0.69
CA VAL A 64 1.85 3.84 1.54
C VAL A 64 0.41 4.29 1.83
N PHE A 65 0.15 4.52 3.11
CA PHE A 65 -1.09 5.06 3.65
C PHE A 65 -0.86 6.45 4.24
N ALA A 66 -1.83 7.33 4.08
CA ALA A 66 -1.90 8.62 4.76
C ALA A 66 -2.72 8.48 6.05
N LYS A 67 -2.21 9.03 7.15
CA LYS A 67 -2.86 9.07 8.47
C LYS A 67 -3.71 10.32 8.69
N ASN A 68 -3.68 11.26 7.73
CA ASN A 68 -4.54 12.44 7.72
C ASN A 68 -4.79 12.97 6.30
N ALA A 69 -5.81 13.82 6.16
CA ALA A 69 -6.23 14.35 4.86
C ALA A 69 -5.20 15.28 4.20
N ALA A 70 -4.33 15.95 4.98
CA ALA A 70 -3.29 16.81 4.42
C ALA A 70 -2.17 15.97 3.78
N ALA A 71 -1.74 14.90 4.46
CA ALA A 71 -0.79 13.93 3.94
C ALA A 71 -1.33 13.22 2.69
N LEU A 72 -2.61 12.81 2.69
CA LEU A 72 -3.23 12.16 1.54
C LEU A 72 -3.15 13.04 0.28
N ARG A 73 -3.54 14.32 0.39
CA ARG A 73 -3.49 15.26 -0.74
C ARG A 73 -2.08 15.42 -1.31
N LYS A 74 -1.07 15.56 -0.43
CA LYS A 74 0.34 15.69 -0.84
C LYS A 74 0.85 14.42 -1.53
N LEU A 75 0.49 13.25 -1.01
CA LEU A 75 0.87 11.98 -1.63
C LEU A 75 0.19 11.81 -2.99
N GLU A 76 -1.11 12.08 -3.10
CA GLU A 76 -1.86 12.01 -4.36
C GLU A 76 -1.28 12.95 -5.42
N GLU A 77 -0.87 14.16 -5.03
CA GLU A 77 -0.16 15.10 -5.89
C GLU A 77 1.19 14.54 -6.34
N SER A 78 2.01 14.04 -5.41
CA SER A 78 3.32 13.43 -5.73
C SER A 78 3.18 12.22 -6.67
N PHE A 79 2.16 11.38 -6.49
CA PHE A 79 1.87 10.27 -7.41
C PHE A 79 1.41 10.75 -8.78
N ARG A 80 0.62 11.83 -8.83
CA ARG A 80 0.11 12.44 -10.08
C ARG A 80 1.24 13.09 -10.88
N GLU A 81 2.15 13.79 -10.20
CA GLU A 81 3.30 14.47 -10.80
C GLU A 81 4.43 13.52 -11.19
N LYS A 82 4.34 12.24 -10.78
CA LYS A 82 5.35 11.18 -10.99
C LYS A 82 6.66 11.43 -10.24
N ASP A 83 6.59 12.17 -9.14
CA ASP A 83 7.73 12.39 -8.23
C ASP A 83 8.00 11.17 -7.34
N VAL A 84 7.06 10.23 -7.28
CA VAL A 84 7.24 8.96 -6.58
C VAL A 84 7.90 7.92 -7.49
N HIS A 85 9.13 7.52 -7.16
CA HIS A 85 9.84 6.44 -7.82
C HIS A 85 9.54 5.09 -7.18
N LYS A 86 9.13 4.11 -7.98
CA LYS A 86 8.82 2.74 -7.55
C LYS A 86 9.67 1.75 -8.32
N THR A 87 10.31 0.83 -7.61
CA THR A 87 11.07 -0.27 -8.20
C THR A 87 10.38 -1.59 -7.88
N TYR A 88 10.14 -2.40 -8.91
CA TYR A 88 9.55 -3.73 -8.78
C TYR A 88 10.56 -4.78 -9.23
N ILE A 89 10.66 -5.86 -8.46
CA ILE A 89 11.42 -7.04 -8.85
C ILE A 89 10.41 -8.07 -9.35
N ALA A 90 10.63 -8.58 -10.56
CA ALA A 90 9.79 -9.60 -11.17
C ALA A 90 10.65 -10.72 -11.74
N CYS A 91 10.17 -11.95 -11.62
CA CYS A 91 10.73 -13.10 -12.33
C CYS A 91 9.90 -13.32 -13.60
N LEU A 92 10.56 -13.31 -14.76
CA LEU A 92 9.91 -13.43 -16.06
C LEU A 92 10.22 -14.80 -16.67
N GLU A 93 9.28 -15.36 -17.43
CA GLU A 93 9.50 -16.62 -18.16
C GLU A 93 10.53 -16.47 -19.29
N LYS A 94 10.70 -15.25 -19.82
CA LYS A 94 11.62 -14.91 -20.89
C LYS A 94 12.29 -13.58 -20.60
N GLU A 95 13.48 -13.40 -21.16
CA GLU A 95 14.18 -12.12 -21.12
C GLU A 95 13.33 -11.03 -21.81
N PRO A 96 13.15 -9.86 -21.17
CA PRO A 96 12.40 -8.77 -21.76
C PRO A 96 13.17 -8.21 -22.96
N VAL A 97 12.46 -7.95 -24.07
CA VAL A 97 13.03 -7.20 -25.18
C VAL A 97 13.08 -5.73 -24.76
N PRO A 98 14.26 -5.09 -24.73
CA PRO A 98 14.36 -3.66 -24.42
C PRO A 98 13.49 -2.84 -25.38
N ALA A 99 12.85 -1.81 -24.83
CA ALA A 99 12.04 -0.86 -25.60
C ALA A 99 12.91 0.03 -26.49
#